data_AF-A0A2D8EI03-F1
#
_entry.id   AF-A0A2D8EI03-F1
#
_cell.length_a   1.000
_cell.length_b   1.000
_cell.length_c   1.000
_cell.angle_alpha   90.00
_cell.angle_beta   90.00
_cell.angle_gamma   90.00
#
_symmetry.space_group_name_H-M   'P 1'
#
loop_
_entity.id
_entity.type
_entity.pdbx_description
1 polymer ?
#
loop_
_entity_poly.entity_id
_entity_poly.type
_entity_poly.pdbx_seq_one_letter_code
_entity_poly.pdbx_strand_id
1 'polypeptide(L)'
;MALCKACHKEIDDHPEWFSRHDLRAMKDEHERRVDAALDASPDLASHIISFAAPIRGFRIAIPRQDMFSAILPRHAFDGLQTSIDLGALTGLDEQEDLLSIACRRIDRAVSSAYGTAGPVEAAGHVSLFAIGPIPLLTFLGAQLGDKVAVDLYQRHRDTEDWRWKPDTAFDPIGYCLEYLEDRGEDAPVAILLSLSGKIDMGTLPAEISETHTIYEISLKDVDPTPTFLNCARDLIAFRTFWHETQSKIAARHGDDQPISIFPAVPAPIAVSIGKDRLPKARAPLRLYDNDTAKGGFTFQMEID
;
A
#
# COMPACT_ATOMS: atom_id res chain seq x y z
N MET A 1 -18.63 26.49 18.64
CA MET A 1 -17.46 25.69 18.25
C MET A 1 -16.68 25.37 19.51
N ALA A 2 -16.51 24.09 19.84
CA ALA A 2 -15.64 23.70 20.95
C ALA A 2 -14.20 23.70 20.43
N LEU A 3 -13.33 24.50 21.05
CA LEU A 3 -11.91 24.60 20.69
C LEU A 3 -11.07 24.17 21.88
N CYS A 4 -9.89 23.63 21.62
CA CYS A 4 -8.90 23.47 22.68
C CYS A 4 -8.44 24.85 23.16
N LYS A 5 -7.86 24.90 24.37
CA LYS A 5 -7.37 26.14 24.98
C LYS A 5 -6.38 26.90 24.07
N ALA A 6 -5.52 26.17 23.35
CA ALA A 6 -4.53 26.78 22.45
C ALA A 6 -5.20 27.47 21.26
N CYS A 7 -6.06 26.77 20.52
CA CYS A 7 -6.78 27.35 19.38
C CYS A 7 -7.71 28.49 19.78
N HIS A 8 -8.35 28.40 20.96
CA HIS A 8 -9.19 29.49 21.46
C HIS A 8 -8.35 30.75 21.74
N LYS A 9 -7.19 30.58 22.39
CA LYS A 9 -6.28 31.69 22.69
C LYS A 9 -5.72 32.34 21.44
N GLU A 10 -5.38 31.55 20.42
CA GLU A 10 -4.79 32.05 19.18
C GLU A 10 -5.79 32.88 18.36
N ILE A 11 -7.07 32.51 18.36
CA ILE A 11 -8.14 33.30 17.75
C ILE A 11 -8.39 34.60 18.54
N ASP A 12 -8.35 34.54 19.88
CA ASP A 12 -8.53 35.72 20.73
C ASP A 12 -7.37 36.72 20.59
N ASP A 13 -6.13 36.23 20.49
CA ASP A 13 -4.92 37.05 20.40
C ASP A 13 -4.75 37.66 18.98
N HIS A 14 -5.28 37.01 17.93
CA HIS A 14 -5.12 37.42 16.53
C HIS A 14 -6.43 37.36 15.71
N PRO A 15 -7.47 38.13 16.09
CA PRO A 15 -8.79 38.09 15.43
C PRO A 15 -8.75 38.47 13.94
N GLU A 16 -7.75 39.25 13.51
CA GLU A 16 -7.55 39.66 12.13
C GLU A 16 -7.12 38.52 11.19
N TRP A 17 -6.58 37.41 11.73
CA TRP A 17 -6.19 36.24 10.93
C TRP A 17 -7.35 35.32 10.58
N PHE A 18 -8.49 35.46 11.27
CA PHE A 18 -9.62 34.55 11.16
C PHE A 18 -10.86 35.30 10.72
N SER A 19 -11.19 35.24 9.43
CA SER A 19 -12.44 35.81 8.97
C SER A 19 -13.63 35.02 9.52
N ARG A 20 -14.80 35.66 9.58
CA ARG A 20 -16.05 34.96 9.92
C ARG A 20 -16.33 33.77 8.99
N HIS A 21 -15.87 33.85 7.75
CA HIS A 21 -16.00 32.75 6.79
C HIS A 21 -15.14 31.55 7.22
N ASP A 22 -13.87 31.79 7.57
CA ASP A 22 -12.93 30.73 7.99
C ASP A 22 -13.40 30.04 9.27
N LEU A 23 -13.83 30.81 10.27
CA LEU A 23 -14.35 30.28 11.53
C LEU A 23 -15.61 29.41 11.33
N ARG A 24 -16.44 29.76 10.34
CA ARG A 24 -17.60 28.94 9.96
C ARG A 24 -17.17 27.66 9.26
N ALA A 25 -16.24 27.74 8.31
CA ALA A 25 -15.70 26.55 7.64
C ALA A 25 -15.05 25.58 8.64
N MET A 26 -14.26 26.09 9.59
CA MET A 26 -13.66 25.30 10.67
C MET A 26 -14.70 24.64 11.57
N LYS A 27 -15.76 25.38 11.95
CA LYS A 27 -16.88 24.84 12.73
C LYS A 27 -17.62 23.76 11.96
N ASP A 28 -17.97 24.01 10.71
CA ASP A 28 -18.74 23.08 9.88
C ASP A 28 -17.93 21.80 9.59
N GLU A 29 -16.61 21.91 9.41
CA GLU A 29 -15.70 20.77 9.34
C GLU A 29 -15.61 20.01 10.67
N HIS A 30 -15.58 20.72 11.81
CA HIS A 30 -15.58 20.09 13.12
C HIS A 30 -16.89 19.35 13.41
N GLU A 31 -18.04 19.96 13.12
CA GLU A 31 -19.35 19.35 13.29
C GLU A 31 -19.53 18.16 12.36
N ARG A 32 -19.13 18.24 11.09
CA ARG A 32 -19.12 17.07 10.19
C ARG A 32 -18.28 15.91 10.73
N ARG A 33 -17.14 16.19 11.38
CA ARG A 33 -16.33 15.14 12.03
C ARG A 33 -17.02 14.55 13.27
N VAL A 34 -17.68 15.39 14.07
CA VAL A 34 -18.40 14.94 15.27
C VAL A 34 -19.63 14.12 14.89
N ASP A 35 -20.42 14.60 13.92
CA ASP A 35 -21.60 13.90 13.42
C ASP A 35 -21.20 12.56 12.80
N ALA A 36 -20.15 12.50 11.97
CA ALA A 36 -19.64 11.25 11.42
C ALA A 36 -19.16 10.27 12.50
N ALA A 37 -18.60 10.76 13.61
CA ALA A 37 -18.18 9.93 14.73
C ALA A 37 -19.36 9.46 15.60
N LEU A 38 -20.43 10.25 15.70
CA LEU A 38 -21.65 9.94 16.47
C LEU A 38 -22.61 9.02 15.72
N ASP A 39 -22.72 9.19 14.40
CA ASP A 39 -23.52 8.34 13.50
C ASP A 39 -22.79 7.05 13.08
N ALA A 40 -21.59 6.81 13.61
CA ALA A 40 -20.80 5.66 13.25
C ALA A 40 -21.49 4.37 13.73
N SER A 41 -22.21 3.71 12.81
CA SER A 41 -22.76 2.37 13.02
C SER A 41 -21.63 1.44 13.49
N PRO A 42 -21.89 0.46 14.37
CA PRO A 42 -20.95 -0.63 14.64
C PRO A 42 -20.35 -1.25 13.37
N ASP A 43 -21.08 -1.21 12.24
CA ASP A 43 -20.62 -1.69 10.92
C ASP A 43 -19.47 -0.87 10.30
N LEU A 44 -19.19 0.32 10.84
CA LEU A 44 -18.09 1.20 10.42
C LEU A 44 -16.87 1.11 11.34
N ALA A 45 -16.89 0.21 12.33
CA ALA A 45 -15.71 -0.09 13.12
C ALA A 45 -14.60 -0.67 12.23
N SER A 46 -13.35 -0.32 12.52
CA SER A 46 -12.20 -0.81 11.80
C SER A 46 -11.02 -0.97 12.75
N HIS A 47 -10.35 -2.12 12.70
CA HIS A 47 -9.06 -2.27 13.36
C HIS A 47 -7.99 -1.55 12.52
N ILE A 48 -7.15 -0.74 13.15
CA ILE A 48 -6.05 -0.05 12.45
C ILE A 48 -4.80 -0.91 12.54
N ILE A 49 -4.20 -1.19 11.39
CA ILE A 49 -2.86 -1.77 11.31
C ILE A 49 -1.93 -0.72 10.68
N SER A 50 -0.80 -0.45 11.32
CA SER A 50 0.23 0.44 10.79
C SER A 50 1.54 -0.31 10.60
N PHE A 51 2.15 -0.18 9.43
CA PHE A 51 3.45 -0.74 9.11
C PHE A 51 4.42 0.36 8.69
N ALA A 52 5.56 0.45 9.36
CA ALA A 52 6.62 1.37 9.01
C ALA A 52 7.96 0.64 9.00
N ALA A 53 8.67 0.72 7.88
CA ALA A 53 10.03 0.24 7.74
C ALA A 53 10.94 1.31 7.13
N PRO A 54 12.24 1.34 7.50
CA PRO A 54 13.17 2.30 6.95
C PRO A 54 13.27 2.21 5.43
N ILE A 55 13.31 3.37 4.77
CA ILE A 55 13.60 3.46 3.34
C ILE A 55 14.92 4.20 3.18
N ARG A 56 15.92 3.57 2.57
CA ARG A 56 17.27 4.13 2.40
C ARG A 56 17.88 4.66 3.72
N GLY A 57 17.64 3.95 4.82
CA GLY A 57 18.15 4.30 6.16
C GLY A 57 17.33 5.35 6.92
N PHE A 58 16.33 5.98 6.30
CA PHE A 58 15.48 6.97 6.97
C PHE A 58 14.34 6.30 7.73
N ARG A 59 14.20 6.64 9.01
CA ARG A 59 13.03 6.23 9.81
C ARG A 59 11.80 6.99 9.37
N ILE A 60 10.67 6.28 9.37
CA ILE A 60 9.39 6.81 8.97
C ILE A 60 8.42 6.53 10.11
N ALA A 61 7.63 7.53 10.48
CA ALA A 61 6.54 7.39 11.44
C ALA A 61 5.22 7.72 10.75
N ILE A 62 4.15 7.04 11.16
CA ILE A 62 2.79 7.32 10.73
C ILE A 62 2.05 7.91 11.93
N PRO A 63 1.82 9.23 11.98
CA PRO A 63 1.14 9.86 13.11
C PRO A 63 -0.25 9.26 13.31
N ARG A 64 -0.59 8.97 14.58
CA ARG A 64 -1.89 8.41 14.95
C ARG A 64 -3.05 9.30 14.49
N GLN A 65 -2.89 10.62 14.60
CA GLN A 65 -3.92 11.57 14.18
C GLN A 65 -4.22 11.45 12.68
N ASP A 66 -3.20 11.27 11.85
CA ASP A 66 -3.38 11.16 10.40
C ASP A 66 -4.18 9.91 10.06
N MET A 67 -3.85 8.77 10.67
CA MET A 67 -4.59 7.51 10.47
C MET A 67 -6.06 7.66 10.88
N PHE A 68 -6.32 8.17 12.08
CA PHE A 68 -7.67 8.34 12.60
C PHE A 68 -8.47 9.34 11.76
N SER A 69 -7.82 10.36 11.21
CA SER A 69 -8.46 11.35 10.35
C SER A 69 -8.76 10.80 8.95
N ALA A 70 -7.97 9.85 8.47
CA ALA A 70 -8.05 9.28 7.13
C ALA A 70 -9.12 8.20 7.01
N ILE A 71 -9.40 7.46 8.08
CA ILE A 71 -10.39 6.38 8.04
C ILE A 71 -11.85 6.87 8.03
N LEU A 72 -12.11 8.15 8.31
CA LEU A 72 -13.48 8.67 8.33
C LEU A 72 -14.18 8.43 6.97
N PRO A 73 -15.45 7.97 6.97
CA PRO A 73 -16.38 7.91 8.11
C PRO A 73 -16.26 6.66 9.00
N ARG A 74 -15.30 5.76 8.75
CA ARG A 74 -15.00 4.67 9.69
C ARG A 74 -14.37 5.20 10.98
N HIS A 75 -14.41 4.38 12.02
CA HIS A 75 -13.80 4.68 13.32
C HIS A 75 -12.94 3.53 13.82
N ALA A 76 -11.93 3.84 14.63
CA ALA A 76 -11.03 2.85 15.19
C ALA A 76 -11.76 1.98 16.23
N PHE A 77 -11.81 0.67 16.00
CA PHE A 77 -12.36 -0.28 16.96
C PHE A 77 -11.57 -0.23 18.28
N ASP A 78 -12.28 -0.05 19.39
CA ASP A 78 -11.72 0.12 20.75
C ASP A 78 -10.61 1.18 20.91
N GLY A 79 -10.43 2.06 19.91
CA GLY A 79 -9.32 3.02 19.87
C GLY A 79 -7.91 2.38 19.85
N LEU A 80 -7.81 1.06 19.69
CA LEU A 80 -6.55 0.33 19.65
C LEU A 80 -6.01 0.23 18.22
N GLN A 81 -4.71 -0.08 18.09
CA GLN A 81 -4.06 -0.31 16.81
C GLN A 81 -2.98 -1.38 16.94
N THR A 82 -2.74 -2.15 15.88
CA THR A 82 -1.55 -3.00 15.76
C THR A 82 -0.47 -2.24 15.02
N SER A 83 0.64 -1.92 15.70
CA SER A 83 1.79 -1.24 15.09
C SER A 83 2.94 -2.21 14.82
N ILE A 84 3.40 -2.23 13.57
CA ILE A 84 4.56 -2.99 13.08
C ILE A 84 5.64 -1.98 12.71
N ASP A 85 6.48 -1.62 13.69
CA ASP A 85 7.59 -0.68 13.51
C ASP A 85 8.91 -1.43 13.38
N LEU A 86 9.52 -1.34 12.20
CA LEU A 86 10.81 -1.90 11.86
C LEU A 86 11.93 -0.83 11.89
N GLY A 87 11.65 0.37 12.38
CA GLY A 87 12.60 1.48 12.51
C GLY A 87 13.82 1.13 13.35
N ALA A 88 13.68 0.23 14.33
CA ALA A 88 14.80 -0.26 15.14
C ALA A 88 15.78 -1.17 14.36
N LEU A 89 15.45 -1.58 13.14
CA LEU A 89 16.32 -2.38 12.28
C LEU A 89 17.38 -1.53 11.52
N THR A 90 17.35 -0.19 11.66
CA THR A 90 18.41 0.68 11.13
C THR A 90 19.73 0.50 11.89
N GLY A 91 20.83 0.22 11.19
CA GLY A 91 22.18 0.15 11.78
C GLY A 91 22.61 -1.25 12.25
N LEU A 92 21.90 -2.30 11.84
CA LEU A 92 22.38 -3.68 11.93
C LEU A 92 23.29 -3.94 10.72
N ASP A 93 24.57 -3.53 10.82
CA ASP A 93 25.51 -3.52 9.69
C ASP A 93 26.00 -4.90 9.20
N GLU A 94 25.61 -6.04 9.80
CA GLU A 94 26.28 -7.32 9.48
C GLU A 94 25.42 -8.60 9.58
N GLN A 95 24.13 -8.61 9.23
CA GLN A 95 23.44 -9.91 9.14
C GLN A 95 22.59 -10.06 7.87
N GLU A 96 22.90 -11.13 7.13
CA GLU A 96 22.11 -11.73 6.03
C GLU A 96 20.64 -12.02 6.42
N ASP A 97 20.24 -11.78 7.68
CA ASP A 97 18.94 -12.14 8.26
C ASP A 97 17.96 -10.96 8.47
N LEU A 98 18.28 -9.73 8.03
CA LEU A 98 17.42 -8.55 8.28
C LEU A 98 16.01 -8.70 7.69
N LEU A 99 15.95 -9.19 6.44
CA LEU A 99 14.70 -9.45 5.73
C LEU A 99 13.87 -10.52 6.45
N SER A 100 14.50 -11.60 6.89
CA SER A 100 13.79 -12.69 7.58
C SER A 100 13.29 -12.23 8.97
N ILE A 101 14.06 -11.42 9.70
CA ILE A 101 13.65 -10.82 10.97
C ILE A 101 12.42 -9.93 10.75
N ALA A 102 12.45 -9.11 9.70
CA ALA A 102 11.31 -8.28 9.31
C ALA A 102 10.08 -9.13 8.99
N CYS A 103 10.21 -10.17 8.17
CA CYS A 103 9.13 -11.09 7.84
C CYS A 103 8.55 -11.78 9.09
N ARG A 104 9.40 -12.28 10.00
CA ARG A 104 8.94 -12.88 11.28
C ARG A 104 8.16 -11.90 12.16
N ARG A 105 8.56 -10.62 12.19
CA ARG A 105 7.84 -9.58 12.95
C ARG A 105 6.48 -9.27 12.31
N ILE A 106 6.44 -9.19 10.99
CA ILE A 106 5.19 -8.98 10.23
C ILE A 106 4.23 -10.15 10.49
N ASP A 107 4.69 -11.38 10.27
CA ASP A 107 3.89 -12.59 10.49
C ASP A 107 3.35 -12.66 11.92
N ARG A 108 4.20 -12.50 12.94
CA ARG A 108 3.76 -12.53 14.34
C ARG A 108 2.69 -11.48 14.64
N ALA A 109 2.87 -10.25 14.16
CA ALA A 109 1.94 -9.15 14.44
C ALA A 109 0.60 -9.35 13.73
N VAL A 110 0.64 -9.79 12.46
CA VAL A 110 -0.58 -10.06 11.68
C VAL A 110 -1.31 -11.28 12.24
N SER A 111 -0.61 -12.39 12.48
CA SER A 111 -1.18 -13.59 13.11
C SER A 111 -1.80 -13.30 14.47
N SER A 112 -1.18 -12.45 15.30
CA SER A 112 -1.77 -12.03 16.57
C SER A 112 -3.03 -11.18 16.41
N ALA A 113 -3.11 -10.33 15.37
CA ALA A 113 -4.26 -9.47 15.12
C ALA A 113 -5.45 -10.25 14.53
N TYR A 114 -5.16 -11.26 13.69
CA TYR A 114 -6.13 -12.10 12.98
C TYR A 114 -6.47 -13.42 13.70
N GLY A 115 -5.84 -13.70 14.85
CA GLY A 115 -6.13 -14.88 15.66
C GLY A 115 -7.58 -14.92 16.16
N THR A 116 -8.04 -16.09 16.61
CA THR A 116 -9.40 -16.26 17.18
C THR A 116 -9.64 -15.28 18.33
N ALA A 117 -10.78 -14.58 18.30
CA ALA A 117 -11.12 -13.49 19.22
C ALA A 117 -10.11 -12.33 19.21
N GLY A 118 -9.34 -12.20 18.12
CA GLY A 118 -8.44 -11.08 17.88
C GLY A 118 -9.21 -9.81 17.49
N PRO A 119 -8.55 -8.65 17.53
CA PRO A 119 -9.18 -7.36 17.24
C PRO A 119 -9.70 -7.25 15.81
N VAL A 120 -9.11 -7.97 14.85
CA VAL A 120 -9.58 -7.95 13.45
C VAL A 120 -10.90 -8.70 13.29
N GLU A 121 -11.07 -9.84 13.96
CA GLU A 121 -12.33 -10.58 13.96
C GLU A 121 -13.45 -9.78 14.64
N ALA A 122 -13.14 -9.11 15.75
CA ALA A 122 -14.09 -8.28 16.47
C ALA A 122 -14.50 -7.02 15.69
N ALA A 123 -13.56 -6.37 14.99
CA ALA A 123 -13.83 -5.18 14.20
C ALA A 123 -14.56 -5.48 12.87
N GLY A 124 -14.36 -6.68 12.29
CA GLY A 124 -14.94 -7.05 10.99
C GLY A 124 -14.39 -6.27 9.79
N HIS A 125 -13.40 -5.40 9.99
CA HIS A 125 -12.77 -4.57 8.97
C HIS A 125 -11.36 -4.13 9.40
N VAL A 126 -10.45 -3.93 8.43
CA VAL A 126 -9.09 -3.42 8.67
C VAL A 126 -8.82 -2.17 7.84
N SER A 127 -8.23 -1.16 8.47
CA SER A 127 -7.66 0.00 7.79
C SER A 127 -6.14 -0.08 7.90
N LEU A 128 -5.47 -0.27 6.77
CA LEU A 128 -4.03 -0.48 6.71
C LEU A 128 -3.29 0.76 6.22
N PHE A 129 -2.33 1.21 7.02
CA PHE A 129 -1.38 2.27 6.69
C PHE A 129 0.01 1.67 6.61
N ALA A 130 0.62 1.65 5.43
CA ALA A 130 1.89 0.95 5.25
C ALA A 130 2.90 1.78 4.45
N ILE A 131 4.12 1.88 4.96
CA ILE A 131 5.24 2.54 4.28
C ILE A 131 6.55 1.80 4.55
N GLY A 132 7.27 1.47 3.48
CA GLY A 132 8.51 0.70 3.59
C GLY A 132 8.98 0.15 2.24
N PRO A 133 10.01 -0.71 2.23
CA PRO A 133 10.48 -1.40 1.03
C PRO A 133 9.38 -2.25 0.38
N ILE A 134 9.32 -2.26 -0.95
CA ILE A 134 8.28 -2.96 -1.72
C ILE A 134 8.21 -4.47 -1.40
N PRO A 135 9.32 -5.21 -1.25
CA PRO A 135 9.25 -6.63 -0.88
C PRO A 135 8.53 -6.86 0.44
N LEU A 136 8.81 -6.06 1.46
CA LEU A 136 8.17 -6.17 2.77
C LEU A 136 6.70 -5.76 2.75
N LEU A 137 6.33 -4.76 1.95
CA LEU A 137 4.94 -4.37 1.75
C LEU A 137 4.14 -5.47 1.07
N THR A 138 4.74 -6.11 0.07
CA THR A 138 4.12 -7.24 -0.63
C THR A 138 3.98 -8.45 0.28
N PHE A 139 5.03 -8.77 1.05
CA PHE A 139 4.96 -9.83 2.07
C PHE A 139 3.89 -9.54 3.13
N LEU A 140 3.81 -8.31 3.64
CA LEU A 140 2.73 -7.88 4.55
C LEU A 140 1.36 -8.15 3.93
N GLY A 141 1.17 -7.78 2.66
CA GLY A 141 -0.06 -8.08 1.92
C GLY A 141 -0.44 -9.56 1.94
N ALA A 142 0.51 -10.44 1.66
CA ALA A 142 0.30 -11.89 1.66
C ALA A 142 -0.11 -12.46 3.03
N GLN A 143 0.28 -11.80 4.13
CA GLN A 143 -0.11 -12.23 5.48
C GLN A 143 -1.53 -11.79 5.88
N LEU A 144 -2.16 -10.82 5.20
CA LEU A 144 -3.44 -10.23 5.63
C LEU A 144 -4.66 -11.15 5.43
N GLY A 145 -4.52 -12.28 4.75
CA GLY A 145 -5.63 -13.20 4.46
C GLY A 145 -6.81 -12.55 3.70
N ASP A 146 -7.87 -13.35 3.50
CA ASP A 146 -9.07 -12.98 2.75
C ASP A 146 -10.35 -12.90 3.61
N LYS A 147 -10.26 -13.24 4.90
CA LYS A 147 -11.41 -13.36 5.82
C LYS A 147 -12.12 -12.04 6.12
N VAL A 148 -11.39 -10.93 6.08
CA VAL A 148 -11.87 -9.61 6.50
C VAL A 148 -11.52 -8.58 5.43
N ALA A 149 -12.44 -7.65 5.18
CA ALA A 149 -12.22 -6.54 4.26
C ALA A 149 -11.09 -5.64 4.76
N VAL A 150 -10.19 -5.23 3.85
CA VAL A 150 -9.05 -4.37 4.16
C VAL A 150 -9.06 -3.17 3.23
N ASP A 151 -9.21 -1.98 3.81
CA ASP A 151 -8.98 -0.72 3.12
C ASP A 151 -7.50 -0.34 3.23
N LEU A 152 -6.85 -0.11 2.09
CA LEU A 152 -5.46 0.32 2.01
C LEU A 152 -5.40 1.84 1.85
N TYR A 153 -4.51 2.50 2.59
CA TYR A 153 -4.34 3.95 2.54
C TYR A 153 -2.98 4.33 1.96
N GLN A 154 -2.97 5.41 1.18
CA GLN A 154 -1.76 6.00 0.62
C GLN A 154 -1.34 7.24 1.39
N ARG A 155 -0.04 7.37 1.66
CA ARG A 155 0.53 8.67 2.01
C ARG A 155 0.68 9.54 0.75
N HIS A 156 -0.12 10.60 0.66
CA HIS A 156 -0.05 11.56 -0.44
C HIS A 156 1.17 12.47 -0.28
N ARG A 157 1.95 12.62 -1.35
CA ARG A 157 3.22 13.38 -1.32
C ARG A 157 3.02 14.89 -1.32
N ASP A 158 1.90 15.35 -1.84
CA ASP A 158 1.55 16.76 -2.01
C ASP A 158 0.83 17.34 -0.80
N THR A 159 -0.03 16.56 -0.13
CA THR A 159 -0.73 16.96 1.10
C THR A 159 -0.04 16.50 2.37
N GLU A 160 0.91 15.57 2.25
CA GLU A 160 1.58 14.87 3.36
C GLU A 160 0.65 14.12 4.32
N ASP A 161 -0.60 13.87 3.92
CA ASP A 161 -1.60 13.13 4.69
C ASP A 161 -1.90 11.76 4.08
N TRP A 162 -2.90 11.08 4.65
CA TRP A 162 -3.31 9.73 4.22
C TRP A 162 -4.74 9.66 3.68
N ARG A 163 -5.39 10.83 3.51
CA ARG A 163 -6.78 10.90 3.09
C ARG A 163 -6.86 10.72 1.59
N TRP A 164 -7.58 9.69 1.16
CA TRP A 164 -7.92 9.54 -0.25
C TRP A 164 -8.62 10.79 -0.76
N LYS A 165 -8.22 11.25 -1.95
CA LYS A 165 -8.88 12.39 -2.59
C LYS A 165 -10.25 11.96 -3.11
N PRO A 166 -11.22 12.89 -3.22
CA PRO A 166 -12.55 12.56 -3.73
C PRO A 166 -12.48 11.99 -5.15
N ASP A 167 -13.24 10.93 -5.43
CA ASP A 167 -13.29 10.28 -6.76
C ASP A 167 -13.69 11.24 -7.90
N THR A 168 -14.36 12.35 -7.58
CA THR A 168 -14.79 13.38 -8.53
C THR A 168 -13.72 14.42 -8.83
N ALA A 169 -12.60 14.43 -8.10
CA ALA A 169 -11.56 15.43 -8.25
C ALA A 169 -10.58 15.10 -9.39
N PHE A 170 -10.54 13.86 -9.86
CA PHE A 170 -9.61 13.39 -10.88
C PHE A 170 -10.31 12.45 -11.88
N ASP A 171 -9.87 12.53 -13.14
CA ASP A 171 -10.26 11.56 -14.16
C ASP A 171 -9.78 10.15 -13.77
N PRO A 172 -10.56 9.09 -14.05
CA PRO A 172 -10.15 7.72 -13.77
C PRO A 172 -8.86 7.35 -14.50
N ILE A 173 -7.93 6.73 -13.76
CA ILE A 173 -6.70 6.20 -14.36
C ILE A 173 -6.95 4.81 -14.92
N GLY A 174 -6.47 4.57 -16.14
CA GLY A 174 -6.43 3.26 -16.76
C GLY A 174 -5.08 2.59 -16.61
N TYR A 175 -5.08 1.26 -16.73
CA TYR A 175 -3.88 0.43 -16.79
C TYR A 175 -3.86 -0.31 -18.13
N CYS A 176 -2.67 -0.54 -18.67
CA CYS A 176 -2.47 -1.36 -19.87
C CYS A 176 -1.41 -2.42 -19.63
N LEU A 177 -1.50 -3.50 -20.41
CA LEU A 177 -0.58 -4.63 -20.38
C LEU A 177 0.07 -4.67 -21.76
N GLU A 178 1.37 -4.43 -21.81
CA GLU A 178 2.17 -4.48 -23.02
C GLU A 178 3.08 -5.70 -23.02
N TYR A 179 3.45 -6.09 -24.23
CA TYR A 179 4.30 -7.23 -24.49
C TYR A 179 5.67 -6.71 -24.92
N LEU A 180 6.67 -6.88 -24.08
CA LEU A 180 8.01 -6.35 -24.36
C LEU A 180 8.88 -7.38 -25.09
N GLU A 181 8.84 -8.65 -24.66
CA GLU A 181 9.68 -9.72 -25.23
C GLU A 181 8.93 -11.06 -25.27
N ASP A 182 8.98 -11.77 -26.40
CA ASP A 182 8.34 -13.09 -26.61
C ASP A 182 9.36 -14.21 -26.70
N ARG A 183 9.36 -15.10 -25.72
CA ARG A 183 10.19 -16.30 -25.72
C ARG A 183 9.37 -17.58 -25.90
N GLY A 184 8.06 -17.47 -26.14
CA GLY A 184 7.14 -18.59 -26.29
C GLY A 184 6.30 -18.86 -25.03
N GLU A 185 5.38 -19.81 -25.16
CA GLU A 185 4.41 -20.17 -24.11
C GLU A 185 5.06 -20.92 -22.95
N ASP A 186 6.07 -21.76 -23.22
CA ASP A 186 6.79 -22.55 -22.20
C ASP A 186 7.86 -21.73 -21.45
N ALA A 187 8.12 -20.49 -21.86
CA ALA A 187 9.14 -19.66 -21.25
C ALA A 187 8.66 -19.10 -19.90
N PRO A 188 9.55 -18.99 -18.89
CA PRO A 188 9.24 -18.33 -17.63
C PRO A 188 8.75 -16.89 -17.85
N VAL A 189 7.88 -16.41 -16.96
CA VAL A 189 7.23 -15.09 -17.12
C VAL A 189 7.82 -14.06 -16.17
N ALA A 190 8.11 -12.88 -16.70
CA ALA A 190 8.40 -11.69 -15.91
C ALA A 190 7.37 -10.59 -16.17
N ILE A 191 6.97 -9.88 -15.12
CA ILE A 191 6.06 -8.73 -15.18
C ILE A 191 6.75 -7.51 -14.56
N LEU A 192 6.93 -6.48 -15.37
CA LEU A 192 7.36 -5.15 -14.95
C LEU A 192 6.12 -4.33 -14.56
N LEU A 193 6.14 -3.71 -13.39
CA LEU A 193 5.07 -2.81 -12.94
C LEU A 193 5.60 -1.38 -12.95
N SER A 194 5.55 -0.75 -14.11
CA SER A 194 6.04 0.62 -14.36
C SER A 194 4.95 1.64 -14.06
N LEU A 195 4.63 1.84 -12.78
CA LEU A 195 3.51 2.71 -12.36
C LEU A 195 3.96 4.00 -11.69
N SER A 196 4.89 3.92 -10.75
CA SER A 196 5.48 5.08 -10.07
C SER A 196 6.74 5.60 -10.77
N GLY A 197 7.22 4.88 -11.78
CA GLY A 197 8.35 5.24 -12.63
C GLY A 197 8.54 4.19 -13.71
N LYS A 198 9.13 4.59 -14.83
CA LYS A 198 9.46 3.66 -15.92
C LYS A 198 10.60 2.73 -15.51
N ILE A 199 10.46 1.44 -15.79
CA ILE A 199 11.51 0.46 -15.60
C ILE A 199 12.32 0.34 -16.89
N ASP A 200 13.65 0.43 -16.77
CA ASP A 200 14.55 0.17 -17.88
C ASP A 200 14.88 -1.32 -17.95
N MET A 201 14.66 -1.94 -19.12
CA MET A 201 14.99 -3.35 -19.37
C MET A 201 16.46 -3.66 -19.10
N GLY A 202 17.37 -2.69 -19.27
CA GLY A 202 18.79 -2.83 -18.95
C GLY A 202 19.09 -3.01 -17.45
N THR A 203 18.11 -2.75 -16.57
CA THR A 203 18.24 -2.95 -15.12
C THR A 203 17.81 -4.35 -14.68
N LEU A 204 17.27 -5.17 -15.59
CA LEU A 204 16.90 -6.54 -15.29
C LEU A 204 18.14 -7.45 -15.25
N PRO A 205 18.16 -8.49 -14.40
CA PRO A 205 19.19 -9.51 -14.47
C PRO A 205 19.26 -10.16 -15.85
N ALA A 206 20.48 -10.48 -16.32
CA ALA A 206 20.71 -11.12 -17.62
C ALA A 206 19.89 -12.40 -17.79
N GLU A 207 19.82 -13.22 -16.73
CA GLU A 207 19.01 -14.45 -16.72
C GLU A 207 17.53 -14.20 -17.02
N ILE A 208 16.97 -13.03 -16.66
CA ILE A 208 15.58 -12.68 -16.91
C ILE A 208 15.42 -12.19 -18.34
N SER A 209 16.23 -11.20 -18.74
CA SER A 209 16.14 -10.57 -20.07
C SER A 209 16.42 -11.55 -21.23
N GLU A 210 17.25 -12.58 -21.01
CA GLU A 210 17.60 -13.55 -22.03
C GLU A 210 16.61 -14.72 -22.14
N THR A 211 15.89 -15.06 -21.07
CA THR A 211 15.12 -16.32 -21.01
C THR A 211 13.62 -16.15 -20.79
N HIS A 212 13.18 -15.02 -20.22
CA HIS A 212 11.78 -14.84 -19.86
C HIS A 212 10.98 -14.20 -21.01
N THR A 213 9.71 -14.58 -21.09
CA THR A 213 8.69 -13.75 -21.73
C THR A 213 8.36 -12.58 -20.80
N ILE A 214 8.41 -11.35 -21.31
CA ILE A 214 8.37 -10.13 -20.49
C ILE A 214 7.14 -9.29 -20.84
N TYR A 215 6.32 -9.06 -19.83
CA TYR A 215 5.17 -8.16 -19.88
C TYR A 215 5.45 -6.89 -19.08
N GLU A 216 4.82 -5.79 -19.47
CA GLU A 216 4.82 -4.56 -18.70
C GLU A 216 3.39 -4.11 -18.40
N ILE A 217 3.10 -3.84 -17.12
CA ILE A 217 1.92 -3.09 -16.71
C ILE A 217 2.35 -1.64 -16.50
N SER A 218 1.72 -0.74 -17.26
CA SER A 218 1.94 0.71 -17.16
C SER A 218 0.61 1.47 -17.05
N LEU A 219 0.69 2.79 -16.88
CA LEU A 219 -0.47 3.66 -16.87
C LEU A 219 -0.92 3.95 -18.30
N LYS A 220 -2.23 3.90 -18.54
CA LYS A 220 -2.80 4.17 -19.85
C LYS A 220 -2.82 5.68 -20.12
N ASP A 221 -2.31 6.08 -21.29
CA ASP A 221 -2.32 7.45 -21.81
C ASP A 221 -1.60 8.51 -20.93
N VAL A 222 -0.85 8.09 -19.91
CA VAL A 222 -0.08 8.98 -19.02
C VAL A 222 1.24 8.34 -18.61
N ASP A 223 2.26 9.16 -18.35
CA ASP A 223 3.56 8.67 -17.91
C ASP A 223 3.54 8.15 -16.47
N PRO A 224 4.28 7.07 -16.15
CA PRO A 224 4.47 6.59 -14.78
C PRO A 224 4.99 7.69 -13.85
N THR A 225 4.35 7.88 -12.71
CA THR A 225 4.73 8.95 -11.76
C THR A 225 4.39 8.60 -10.31
N PRO A 226 5.23 8.92 -9.31
CA PRO A 226 4.97 8.56 -7.92
C PRO A 226 3.69 9.17 -7.30
N THR A 227 3.03 10.10 -7.99
CA THR A 227 1.85 10.84 -7.53
C THR A 227 0.57 10.47 -8.29
N PHE A 228 0.57 9.42 -9.12
CA PHE A 228 -0.60 9.09 -9.94
C PHE A 228 -1.79 8.59 -9.08
N LEU A 229 -1.52 7.81 -8.03
CA LEU A 229 -2.55 7.10 -7.27
C LEU A 229 -3.26 8.06 -6.30
N ASN A 230 -4.27 8.79 -6.79
CA ASN A 230 -4.91 9.88 -6.04
C ASN A 230 -6.20 9.47 -5.35
N CYS A 231 -6.96 8.55 -5.96
CA CYS A 231 -8.27 8.14 -5.47
C CYS A 231 -8.28 6.65 -5.11
N ALA A 232 -9.12 6.26 -4.14
CA ALA A 232 -9.30 4.86 -3.78
C ALA A 232 -9.81 4.01 -4.96
N ARG A 233 -10.65 4.61 -5.82
CA ARG A 233 -11.12 4.00 -7.08
C ARG A 233 -9.97 3.52 -7.97
N ASP A 234 -8.89 4.28 -8.08
CA ASP A 234 -7.78 3.96 -8.97
C ASP A 234 -7.04 2.70 -8.45
N LEU A 235 -6.92 2.56 -7.13
CA LEU A 235 -6.38 1.34 -6.50
C LEU A 235 -7.30 0.13 -6.75
N ILE A 236 -8.61 0.30 -6.66
CA ILE A 236 -9.58 -0.76 -6.97
C ILE A 236 -9.43 -1.19 -8.44
N ALA A 237 -9.33 -0.23 -9.36
CA ALA A 237 -9.11 -0.51 -10.78
C ALA A 237 -7.81 -1.28 -11.02
N PHE A 238 -6.72 -0.94 -10.32
CA PHE A 238 -5.48 -1.71 -10.39
C PHE A 238 -5.70 -3.16 -9.96
N ARG A 239 -6.37 -3.40 -8.82
CA ARG A 239 -6.61 -4.76 -8.30
C ARG A 239 -7.40 -5.62 -9.29
N THR A 240 -8.44 -5.05 -9.90
CA THR A 240 -9.19 -5.73 -10.97
C THR A 240 -8.27 -6.05 -12.16
N PHE A 241 -7.50 -5.07 -12.63
CA PHE A 241 -6.57 -5.24 -13.74
C PHE A 241 -5.47 -6.29 -13.45
N TRP A 242 -5.00 -6.35 -12.20
CA TRP A 242 -4.02 -7.31 -11.73
C TRP A 242 -4.56 -8.75 -11.80
N HIS A 243 -5.79 -8.98 -11.35
CA HIS A 243 -6.44 -10.29 -11.47
C HIS A 243 -6.69 -10.71 -12.93
N GLU A 244 -7.08 -9.77 -13.79
CA GLU A 244 -7.24 -10.02 -15.22
C GLU A 244 -5.90 -10.37 -15.87
N THR A 245 -4.83 -9.67 -15.49
CA THR A 245 -3.47 -9.94 -15.98
C THR A 245 -3.03 -11.33 -15.57
N GLN A 246 -3.11 -11.69 -14.29
CA GLN A 246 -2.79 -13.04 -13.82
C GLN A 246 -3.58 -14.12 -14.56
N SER A 247 -4.86 -13.88 -14.86
CA SER A 247 -5.69 -14.82 -15.63
C SER A 247 -5.24 -14.95 -17.09
N LYS A 248 -4.84 -13.86 -17.73
CA LYS A 248 -4.30 -13.87 -19.11
C LYS A 248 -2.97 -14.61 -19.17
N ILE A 249 -2.07 -14.32 -18.22
CA ILE A 249 -0.77 -14.99 -18.12
C ILE A 249 -0.96 -16.50 -17.95
N ALA A 250 -1.82 -16.90 -17.02
CA ALA A 250 -2.11 -18.31 -16.77
C ALA A 250 -2.71 -19.06 -17.95
N ALA A 251 -3.64 -18.41 -18.66
CA ALA A 251 -4.25 -18.99 -19.84
C ALA A 251 -3.23 -19.28 -20.96
N ARG A 252 -2.13 -18.52 -21.00
CA ARG A 252 -1.08 -18.67 -22.02
C ARG A 252 0.10 -19.54 -21.57
N HIS A 253 0.53 -19.41 -20.32
CA HIS A 253 1.78 -19.97 -19.81
C HIS A 253 1.59 -21.07 -18.76
N GLY A 254 0.35 -21.34 -18.34
CA GLY A 254 0.07 -22.20 -17.18
C GLY A 254 0.17 -21.47 -15.84
N ASP A 255 -0.19 -22.18 -14.77
CA ASP A 255 -0.26 -21.66 -13.39
C ASP A 255 0.79 -22.28 -12.45
N ASP A 256 1.67 -23.15 -12.98
CA ASP A 256 2.63 -23.97 -12.23
C ASP A 256 4.01 -23.32 -12.08
N GLN A 257 4.36 -22.37 -12.95
CA GLN A 257 5.66 -21.68 -12.89
C GLN A 257 5.59 -20.36 -12.10
N PRO A 258 6.56 -20.09 -11.21
CA PRO A 258 6.64 -18.81 -10.52
C PRO A 258 6.78 -17.63 -11.48
N ILE A 259 6.16 -16.51 -11.14
CA ILE A 259 6.23 -15.28 -11.95
C ILE A 259 7.22 -14.30 -11.30
N SER A 260 8.20 -13.83 -12.08
CA SER A 260 9.16 -12.81 -11.65
C SER A 260 8.54 -11.41 -11.72
N ILE A 261 8.49 -10.69 -10.61
CA ILE A 261 7.85 -9.37 -10.51
C ILE A 261 8.91 -8.29 -10.25
N PHE A 262 8.87 -7.24 -11.07
CA PHE A 262 9.77 -6.08 -11.02
C PHE A 262 8.94 -4.83 -10.74
N PRO A 263 8.77 -4.44 -9.47
CA PRO A 263 7.83 -3.40 -9.10
C PRO A 263 8.46 -2.00 -9.01
N ALA A 264 7.88 -1.05 -9.73
CA ALA A 264 8.00 0.38 -9.49
C ALA A 264 6.59 0.92 -9.20
N VAL A 265 6.12 0.76 -7.96
CA VAL A 265 4.71 1.00 -7.59
C VAL A 265 4.54 1.79 -6.29
N PRO A 266 3.41 2.47 -6.08
CA PRO A 266 3.01 3.01 -4.77
C PRO A 266 2.82 1.91 -3.72
N ALA A 267 2.95 2.27 -2.45
CA ALA A 267 2.88 1.32 -1.33
C ALA A 267 1.57 0.51 -1.25
N PRO A 268 0.37 1.09 -1.44
CA PRO A 268 -0.86 0.31 -1.45
C PRO A 268 -0.91 -0.73 -2.58
N ILE A 269 -0.33 -0.41 -3.74
CA ILE A 269 -0.24 -1.36 -4.85
C ILE A 269 0.69 -2.51 -4.48
N ALA A 270 1.86 -2.25 -3.89
CA ALA A 270 2.75 -3.29 -3.40
C ALA A 270 2.04 -4.25 -2.42
N VAL A 271 1.30 -3.70 -1.44
CA VAL A 271 0.50 -4.52 -0.53
C VAL A 271 -0.56 -5.33 -1.28
N SER A 272 -1.28 -4.73 -2.22
CA SER A 272 -2.33 -5.41 -2.98
C SER A 272 -1.82 -6.60 -3.79
N ILE A 273 -0.61 -6.50 -4.36
CA ILE A 273 0.02 -7.61 -5.10
C ILE A 273 0.14 -8.85 -4.22
N GLY A 274 0.54 -8.67 -2.95
CA GLY A 274 0.66 -9.77 -2.01
C GLY A 274 -0.70 -10.24 -1.47
N LYS A 275 -1.60 -9.30 -1.18
CA LYS A 275 -2.92 -9.60 -0.61
C LYS A 275 -3.83 -10.35 -1.58
N ASP A 276 -3.82 -9.96 -2.86
CA ASP A 276 -4.73 -10.46 -3.89
C ASP A 276 -4.18 -11.73 -4.59
N ARG A 277 -3.32 -12.49 -3.88
CA ARG A 277 -2.80 -13.76 -4.36
C ARG A 277 -3.82 -14.88 -4.21
N LEU A 278 -3.65 -15.93 -5.02
CA LEU A 278 -4.42 -17.18 -4.93
C LEU A 278 -3.46 -18.37 -4.67
N PRO A 279 -2.88 -18.49 -3.46
CA PRO A 279 -1.82 -19.49 -3.17
C PRO A 279 -2.17 -20.94 -3.48
N LYS A 280 -3.46 -21.28 -3.43
CA LYS A 280 -3.94 -22.65 -3.71
C LYS A 280 -4.09 -22.96 -5.20
N ALA A 281 -4.08 -21.93 -6.04
CA ALA A 281 -4.38 -22.06 -7.47
C ALA A 281 -3.21 -21.64 -8.37
N ARG A 282 -2.25 -20.87 -7.85
CA ARG A 282 -1.19 -20.25 -8.64
C ARG A 282 0.16 -20.40 -7.96
N ALA A 283 1.20 -20.49 -8.77
CA ALA A 283 2.57 -20.51 -8.32
C ALA A 283 2.98 -19.23 -7.54
N PRO A 284 4.08 -19.30 -6.77
CA PRO A 284 4.62 -18.17 -6.02
C PRO A 284 5.03 -16.98 -6.91
N LEU A 285 5.11 -15.79 -6.30
CA LEU A 285 5.67 -14.60 -6.95
C LEU A 285 7.13 -14.44 -6.51
N ARG A 286 8.05 -14.30 -7.47
CA ARG A 286 9.45 -14.00 -7.19
C ARG A 286 9.66 -12.48 -7.26
N LEU A 287 9.84 -11.84 -6.10
CA LEU A 287 9.98 -10.39 -6.04
C LEU A 287 11.43 -9.94 -6.19
N TYR A 288 11.60 -8.94 -7.03
CA TYR A 288 12.84 -8.21 -7.20
C TYR A 288 12.67 -6.80 -6.63
N ASP A 289 13.78 -6.20 -6.20
CA ASP A 289 13.81 -4.79 -5.79
C ASP A 289 14.95 -4.06 -6.50
N ASN A 290 14.71 -2.80 -6.87
CA ASN A 290 15.69 -2.02 -7.61
C ASN A 290 16.72 -1.42 -6.65
N ASP A 291 17.94 -1.96 -6.71
CA ASP A 291 19.08 -1.46 -5.95
C ASP A 291 20.04 -0.75 -6.92
N THR A 292 19.92 0.57 -6.97
CA THR A 292 20.79 1.40 -7.82
C THR A 292 22.27 1.28 -7.45
N ALA A 293 22.60 0.93 -6.20
CA ALA A 293 24.00 0.72 -5.80
C ALA A 293 24.55 -0.61 -6.32
N LYS A 294 23.69 -1.59 -6.61
CA LYS A 294 24.04 -2.87 -7.24
C LYS A 294 23.81 -2.90 -8.75
N GLY A 295 23.43 -1.77 -9.35
CA GLY A 295 23.28 -1.62 -10.80
C GLY A 295 21.96 -2.12 -11.38
N GLY A 296 20.93 -2.36 -10.55
CA GLY A 296 19.61 -2.74 -11.05
C GLY A 296 18.81 -3.61 -10.09
N PHE A 297 17.89 -4.40 -10.64
CA PHE A 297 17.03 -5.27 -9.87
C PHE A 297 17.77 -6.49 -9.33
N THR A 298 17.52 -6.80 -8.07
CA THR A 298 18.05 -8.01 -7.40
C THR A 298 16.92 -8.79 -6.75
N PHE A 299 16.99 -10.11 -6.82
CA PHE A 299 16.01 -10.99 -6.18
C PHE A 299 16.02 -10.77 -4.66
N GLN A 300 14.83 -10.67 -4.06
CA GLN A 300 14.67 -10.42 -2.63
C GLN A 300 14.02 -11.61 -1.93
N MET A 301 12.90 -12.07 -2.44
CA MET A 301 12.13 -13.13 -1.80
C MET A 301 11.11 -13.75 -2.74
N GLU A 302 10.69 -14.95 -2.37
CA GLU A 302 9.52 -15.62 -2.92
C GLU A 302 8.32 -15.35 -1.98
N ILE A 303 7.16 -15.09 -2.57
CA ILE A 303 5.90 -14.91 -1.87
C ILE A 303 5.00 -16.10 -2.22
N ASP A 304 4.87 -17.00 -1.25
CA ASP A 304 4.03 -18.21 -1.26
C ASP A 304 2.59 -17.95 -0.85
#